data_AF-A0AAV7BC98-F1
#
_entry.id   AF-A0AAV7BC98-F1
#
_cell.length_a   1.000
_cell.length_b   1.000
_cell.length_c   1.000
_cell.angle_alpha   90.00
_cell.angle_beta   90.00
_cell.angle_gamma   90.00
#
_symmetry.space_group_name_H-M   'P 1'
#
loop_
_entity.id
_entity.type
_entity.pdbx_description
1 polymer ?
#
loop_
_entity_poly.entity_id
_entity_poly.type
_entity_poly.pdbx_seq_one_letter_code
_entity_poly.pdbx_strand_id
1 'polypeptide(L)'
;ASIKGTKPVAFWSQHDVCKWLKKHCPNQYQLYSESFKEHDITGRALLRLTDKKLERMGIVQESQRQYVLQQVLQLKVREEVRNLQLLTQGLLR
;
A
#
# COMPACT_ATOMS: atom_id res chain seq x y z
N ALA A 1 -19.38 13.61 -10.21
CA ALA A 1 -19.36 12.20 -9.74
C ALA A 1 -18.92 12.19 -8.29
N SER A 2 -19.79 11.74 -7.38
CA SER A 2 -19.45 11.62 -5.95
C SER A 2 -18.27 10.65 -5.82
N ILE A 3 -17.14 11.13 -5.29
CA ILE A 3 -15.99 10.30 -4.97
C ILE A 3 -16.47 9.37 -3.85
N LYS A 4 -17.05 8.21 -4.19
CA LYS A 4 -17.39 7.14 -3.25
C LYS A 4 -16.11 6.88 -2.48
N GLY A 5 -16.08 7.34 -1.23
CA GLY A 5 -14.85 7.51 -0.48
C GLY A 5 -14.11 6.19 -0.34
N THR A 6 -13.09 5.99 -1.16
CA THR A 6 -12.12 4.92 -0.95
C THR A 6 -11.51 5.16 0.43
N LYS A 7 -11.60 4.17 1.31
CA LYS A 7 -11.02 4.23 2.66
C LYS A 7 -9.55 4.66 2.56
N PRO A 8 -9.10 5.73 3.26
CA PRO A 8 -7.71 6.16 3.20
C PRO A 8 -6.77 5.02 3.62
N VAL A 9 -5.59 4.95 3.02
CA VAL A 9 -4.64 3.84 3.23
C VAL A 9 -4.26 3.72 4.69
N ALA A 10 -4.15 4.83 5.43
CA ALA A 10 -3.86 4.81 6.87
C ALA A 10 -4.87 4.00 7.70
N PHE A 11 -6.09 3.76 7.20
CA PHE A 11 -7.10 2.96 7.88
C PHE A 11 -7.21 1.52 7.34
N TRP A 12 -6.42 1.15 6.34
CA TRP A 12 -6.48 -0.19 5.76
C TRP A 12 -6.13 -1.26 6.79
N SER A 13 -7.01 -2.26 6.86
CA SER A 13 -6.76 -3.51 7.58
C SER A 13 -5.73 -4.36 6.82
N GLN A 14 -5.21 -5.41 7.46
CA GLN A 14 -4.38 -6.42 6.79
C GLN A 14 -5.10 -7.03 5.57
N HIS A 15 -6.42 -7.23 5.64
CA HIS A 15 -7.23 -7.70 4.52
C HIS A 15 -7.26 -6.72 3.35
N ASP A 16 -7.42 -5.42 3.63
CA ASP A 16 -7.38 -4.38 2.61
C ASP A 16 -6.00 -4.35 1.92
N VAL A 17 -4.91 -4.51 2.68
CA VAL A 17 -3.55 -4.62 2.15
C VAL A 17 -3.39 -5.86 1.26
N CYS A 18 -3.92 -7.02 1.66
CA CYS A 18 -3.90 -8.22 0.82
C CYS A 18 -4.67 -8.02 -0.49
N LYS A 19 -5.85 -7.38 -0.45
CA LYS A 19 -6.58 -7.02 -1.68
C LYS A 19 -5.76 -6.12 -2.59
N TRP A 20 -5.06 -5.14 -2.02
CA TRP A 20 -4.18 -4.26 -2.78
C TRP A 20 -3.02 -5.03 -3.42
N LEU A 21 -2.33 -5.90 -2.66
CA LEU A 21 -1.27 -6.77 -3.18
C LEU A 21 -1.77 -7.64 -4.34
N LYS A 22 -2.97 -8.23 -4.22
CA LYS A 22 -3.55 -9.07 -5.30
C LYS A 22 -3.72 -8.30 -6.60
N LYS A 23 -4.09 -7.02 -6.51
CA LYS A 23 -4.31 -6.14 -7.66
C LYS A 23 -3.02 -5.60 -8.26
N HIS A 24 -2.05 -5.25 -7.43
CA HIS A 24 -0.86 -4.48 -7.84
C HIS A 24 0.41 -5.32 -7.93
N CYS A 25 0.43 -6.53 -7.35
CA CYS A 25 1.56 -7.45 -7.35
C CYS A 25 1.11 -8.89 -7.70
N PRO A 26 0.48 -9.14 -8.86
CA PRO A 26 -0.19 -10.42 -9.14
C PRO A 26 0.78 -11.59 -9.31
N ASN A 27 1.95 -11.37 -9.92
CA ASN A 27 2.86 -12.44 -10.35
C ASN A 27 3.48 -13.24 -9.19
N GLN A 28 3.41 -12.74 -7.95
CA GLN A 28 3.90 -13.40 -6.73
C GLN A 28 3.00 -13.05 -5.52
N TYR A 29 1.71 -12.83 -5.79
CA TYR A 29 0.77 -12.41 -4.76
C TYR A 29 0.79 -13.32 -3.53
N GLN A 30 0.87 -14.63 -3.74
CA GLN A 30 0.81 -15.59 -2.63
C GLN A 30 1.95 -15.37 -1.63
N LEU A 31 3.20 -15.35 -2.10
CA LEU A 31 4.40 -15.06 -1.31
C LEU A 31 4.26 -13.74 -0.53
N TYR A 32 3.87 -12.66 -1.21
CA TYR A 32 3.72 -11.36 -0.55
C TYR A 32 2.58 -11.36 0.46
N SER A 33 1.45 -11.99 0.13
CA SER A 33 0.28 -12.01 0.99
C SER A 33 0.50 -12.82 2.26
N GLU A 34 1.22 -13.94 2.19
CA GLU A 34 1.59 -14.76 3.34
C GLU A 34 2.52 -13.97 4.26
N SER A 35 3.63 -13.48 3.72
CA SER A 35 4.62 -12.65 4.44
C SER A 35 3.97 -11.42 5.11
N PHE A 36 3.07 -10.71 4.42
CA PHE A 36 2.40 -9.53 4.96
C PHE A 36 1.34 -9.88 6.01
N LYS A 37 0.72 -11.06 5.91
CA LYS A 37 -0.22 -11.54 6.93
C LYS A 37 0.51 -11.94 8.21
N GLU A 38 1.57 -12.73 8.10
CA GLU A 38 2.38 -13.18 9.24
C GLU A 38 2.95 -12.01 10.06
N HIS A 39 3.21 -10.86 9.41
CA HIS A 39 3.75 -9.67 10.06
C HIS A 39 2.71 -8.58 10.35
N ASP A 40 1.41 -8.89 10.26
CA ASP A 40 0.31 -7.97 10.54
C ASP A 40 0.45 -6.61 9.83
N ILE A 41 0.82 -6.63 8.55
CA ILE A 41 1.02 -5.41 7.78
C ILE A 41 -0.33 -4.75 7.48
N THR A 42 -0.67 -3.76 8.30
CA THR A 42 -1.77 -2.81 8.08
C THR A 42 -1.37 -1.68 7.14
N GLY A 43 -2.31 -0.86 6.69
CA GLY A 43 -2.00 0.25 5.79
C GLY A 43 -1.02 1.28 6.35
N ARG A 44 -1.03 1.53 7.67
CA ARG A 44 -0.02 2.38 8.32
C ARG A 44 1.38 1.78 8.20
N ALA A 45 1.50 0.46 8.37
CA ALA A 45 2.76 -0.24 8.22
C ALA A 45 3.21 -0.27 6.76
N LEU A 46 2.28 -0.51 5.82
CA LEU A 46 2.51 -0.46 4.38
C LEU A 46 3.14 0.86 3.94
N LEU A 47 2.58 1.99 4.39
CA LEU A 47 3.10 3.33 4.08
C LEU A 47 4.49 3.60 4.67
N ARG A 48 4.93 2.82 5.67
CA ARG A 48 6.24 2.94 6.32
C ARG A 48 7.20 1.82 5.96
N LEU A 49 6.84 0.97 4.99
CA LEU A 49 7.72 -0.12 4.55
C LEU A 49 9.05 0.41 4.05
N THR A 50 10.07 -0.38 4.32
CA THR A 50 11.45 -0.16 3.89
C THR A 50 11.99 -1.45 3.30
N ASP A 51 13.04 -1.33 2.50
CA ASP A 51 13.74 -2.49 1.92
C ASP A 51 14.16 -3.50 3.00
N LYS A 52 14.84 -3.02 4.06
CA LYS A 52 15.27 -3.85 5.20
C LYS A 52 14.10 -4.55 5.91
N LYS A 53 12.92 -3.93 5.97
CA LYS A 53 11.75 -4.58 6.59
C LYS A 53 11.23 -5.71 5.70
N LEU A 54 11.15 -5.52 4.39
CA LEU A 54 10.73 -6.56 3.44
C LEU A 54 11.69 -7.74 3.45
N GLU A 55 13.00 -7.47 3.53
CA GLU A 55 14.03 -8.51 3.67
C GLU A 55 13.82 -9.33 4.94
N ARG A 56 13.62 -8.66 6.09
CA ARG A 56 13.31 -9.33 7.37
C ARG A 56 11.98 -10.08 7.37
N MET A 57 11.06 -9.74 6.46
CA MET A 57 9.80 -10.44 6.28
C MET A 57 9.91 -11.65 5.35
N GLY A 58 11.11 -11.99 4.88
CA GLY A 58 11.37 -13.15 4.03
C GLY A 58 11.37 -12.85 2.52
N ILE A 59 11.26 -11.59 2.10
CA ILE A 59 11.36 -11.20 0.69
C ILE A 59 12.84 -10.94 0.37
N VAL A 60 13.58 -12.03 0.12
CA VAL A 60 15.06 -12.02 0.04
C VAL A 60 15.58 -11.46 -1.28
N GLN A 61 14.85 -11.60 -2.39
CA GLN A 61 15.32 -11.08 -3.67
C GLN A 61 15.12 -9.56 -3.74
N GLU A 62 16.19 -8.83 -4.05
CA GLU A 62 16.15 -7.37 -4.16
C GLU A 62 15.16 -6.89 -5.22
N SER A 63 15.10 -7.56 -6.37
CA SER A 63 14.16 -7.23 -7.46
C SER A 63 12.70 -7.29 -7.00
N GLN A 64 12.35 -8.27 -6.16
CA GLN A 64 11.02 -8.40 -5.54
C GLN A 64 10.74 -7.26 -4.57
N ARG A 65 11.70 -6.93 -3.70
CA ARG A 65 11.56 -5.82 -2.74
C ARG A 65 11.38 -4.48 -3.46
N GLN A 66 12.23 -4.20 -4.45
CA GLN A 66 12.16 -2.98 -5.26
C GLN A 66 10.80 -2.86 -5.96
N TYR A 67 10.31 -3.96 -6.52
CA TYR A 67 8.99 -3.99 -7.15
C TYR A 67 7.86 -3.64 -6.16
N VAL A 68 7.84 -4.26 -4.97
CA VAL A 68 6.85 -3.95 -3.93
C VAL A 68 6.96 -2.49 -3.47
N LEU A 69 8.18 -1.99 -3.22
CA LEU A 69 8.40 -0.60 -2.81
C LEU A 69 7.94 0.40 -3.89
N GLN A 70 8.16 0.09 -5.17
CA GLN A 70 7.67 0.90 -6.27
C GLN A 70 6.14 0.98 -6.28
N GLN A 71 5.44 -0.15 -6.06
CA GLN A 71 3.98 -0.15 -5.94
C GLN A 71 3.51 0.67 -4.72
N VAL A 72 4.20 0.56 -3.58
CA VAL A 72 3.90 1.36 -2.39
C VAL A 72 4.11 2.86 -2.65
N LEU A 73 5.16 3.24 -3.39
CA LEU A 73 5.41 4.63 -3.75
C LEU A 73 4.27 5.19 -4.63
N GLN A 74 3.83 4.42 -5.63
CA GLN A 74 2.68 4.81 -6.46
C GLN A 74 1.40 4.97 -5.62
N LEU A 75 1.18 4.10 -4.63
CA LEU A 75 0.06 4.22 -3.70
C LEU A 75 0.12 5.52 -2.88
N LYS A 76 1.30 5.88 -2.35
CA LYS A 76 1.52 7.14 -1.62
C LYS A 76 1.20 8.35 -2.47
N VAL A 77 1.75 8.41 -3.69
CA VAL A 77 1.50 9.53 -4.61
C VAL A 77 0.00 9.69 -4.89
N ARG A 78 -0.72 8.58 -5.10
CA ARG A 78 -2.17 8.61 -5.30
C ARG A 78 -2.93 9.16 -4.09
N GLU A 79 -2.54 8.78 -2.87
CA GLU A 79 -3.15 9.30 -1.64
C GLU A 79 -2.87 10.80 -1.49
N GLU A 80 -1.64 11.26 -1.74
CA GLU A 80 -1.29 12.68 -1.67
C GLU A 80 -2.08 13.52 -2.70
N VAL A 81 -2.16 13.07 -3.95
CA VAL A 81 -2.97 13.75 -4.98
C VAL A 81 -4.43 13.85 -4.54
N ARG A 82 -4.98 12.78 -3.97
CA ARG A 82 -6.35 12.79 -3.47
C ARG A 82 -6.53 13.73 -2.27
N ASN A 83 -5.60 13.74 -1.32
CA ASN A 83 -5.64 14.64 -0.18
C ASN A 83 -5.61 16.10 -0.64
N LEU A 84 -4.75 16.45 -1.59
CA LEU A 84 -4.70 17.78 -2.20
C LEU A 84 -6.00 18.15 -2.91
N GLN A 85 -6.64 17.22 -3.63
CA GLN A 85 -7.94 17.45 -4.26
C GLN A 85 -9.05 17.69 -3.23
N LEU A 86 -9.04 16.97 -2.10
CA LEU A 86 -10.01 17.18 -1.02
C LEU A 86 -9.79 18.51 -0.31
N LEU A 87 -8.55 18.90 -0.06
CA LEU A 87 -8.20 20.20 0.52
C LEU A 87 -8.64 21.35 -0.39
N THR A 88 -8.34 21.29 -1.68
CA THR A 88 -8.76 22.33 -2.63
C THR A 88 -10.27 22.41 -2.78
N GLN A 89 -11.01 21.29 -2.78
CA GLN A 89 -12.48 21.31 -2.74
C GLN A 89 -13.06 21.84 -1.43
N GLY A 90 -12.39 21.60 -0.30
CA GLY A 90 -12.79 22.15 1.00
C GLY A 90 -12.51 23.65 1.13
N LEU A 91 -11.48 24.16 0.46
CA LEU A 91 -11.14 25.58 0.41
C LEU A 91 -12.02 26.39 -0.57
N LEU A 92 -12.60 25.72 -1.57
CA LEU A 92 -13.47 26.34 -2.58
C LEU A 92 -14.97 26.29 -2.21
N ARG A 93 -15.31 25.82 -1.00
CA ARG A 93 -16.66 25.83 -0.43
C ARG A 93 -16.74 26.81 0.73
#